data_AF-A0A3P7J652-F1
#
_entry.id   AF-A0A3P7J652-F1
#
_cell.length_a   1.000
_cell.length_b   1.000
_cell.length_c   1.000
_cell.angle_alpha   90.00
_cell.angle_beta   90.00
_cell.angle_gamma   90.00
#
_symmetry.space_group_name_H-M   'P 1'
#
loop_
_entity.id
_entity.type
_entity.pdbx_description
1 polymer ?
#
loop_
_entity_poly.entity_id
_entity_poly.type
_entity_poly.pdbx_seq_one_letter_code
_entity_poly.pdbx_strand_id
1 'polypeptide(L)'
;MAQRFKAYENSRESSIRILDGRFVNVTDEIARNVNQTVIVREVGTKDRRLTAMMLKTPKDNMDTAKWKIDKETLKMDTSTTTMISKLRLLFKASSLLTDDIEEIFISGAVERKASANVLVIGLGGGYMSSYLHHNYPKLDITSLEIDVQMLNISIEWFDLKMDEMHWVIIIDGVNFVQHAVQD
;
A
#
# COMPACT_ATOMS: atom_id res chain seq x y z
N MET A 1 22.48 23.32 -7.04
CA MET A 1 23.23 22.70 -5.93
C MET A 1 22.22 21.95 -5.06
N ALA A 2 22.00 20.67 -5.35
CA ALA A 2 21.00 19.86 -4.64
C ALA A 2 21.59 19.43 -3.29
N GLN A 3 21.13 20.08 -2.22
CA GLN A 3 21.52 19.72 -0.86
C GLN A 3 20.90 18.35 -0.55
N ARG A 4 21.73 17.30 -0.50
CA ARG A 4 21.34 15.98 0.03
C ARG A 4 21.03 16.18 1.51
N PHE A 5 19.75 16.21 1.85
CA PHE A 5 19.31 16.27 3.24
C PHE A 5 19.34 14.86 3.84
N LYS A 6 19.93 14.74 5.02
CA LYS A 6 19.93 13.51 5.83
C LYS A 6 18.49 13.13 6.15
N ALA A 7 18.03 11.98 5.66
CA ALA A 7 16.91 11.28 6.24
C ALA A 7 17.23 11.03 7.72
N TYR A 8 16.31 11.41 8.61
CA TYR A 8 16.41 11.09 10.02
C TYR A 8 15.89 9.65 10.17
N GLU A 9 16.73 8.66 9.89
CA GLU A 9 16.40 7.24 10.02
C GLU A 9 16.29 6.87 11.50
N ASN A 10 15.07 6.89 12.05
CA ASN A 10 14.76 6.11 13.24
C ASN A 10 14.48 4.68 12.76
N SER A 11 15.53 3.86 12.61
CA SER A 11 15.37 2.42 12.38
C SER A 11 14.82 1.79 13.65
N ARG A 12 13.56 1.36 13.63
CA ARG A 12 12.84 1.01 14.87
C ARG A 12 12.92 -0.43 15.32
N GLU A 13 13.27 -1.38 14.44
CA GLU A 13 13.52 -2.76 14.84
C GLU A 13 14.59 -3.46 13.99
N SER A 14 15.13 -4.55 14.55
CA SER A 14 15.98 -5.51 13.88
C SER A 14 15.30 -6.04 12.62
N SER A 15 16.04 -6.06 11.51
CA SER A 15 15.54 -6.41 10.19
C SER A 15 14.65 -7.67 10.16
N ILE A 16 13.47 -7.55 9.56
CA ILE A 16 12.49 -8.63 9.37
C ILE A 16 12.88 -9.41 8.11
N ARG A 17 12.93 -10.74 8.19
CA ARG A 17 13.25 -11.58 7.04
C ARG A 17 11.98 -11.94 6.26
N ILE A 18 11.87 -11.47 5.03
CA ILE A 18 10.75 -11.77 4.12
C ILE A 18 11.00 -13.07 3.34
N LEU A 19 9.97 -13.60 2.67
CA LEU A 19 9.92 -14.92 2.02
C LEU A 19 11.09 -15.18 1.06
N ASP A 20 11.51 -14.17 0.32
CA ASP A 20 12.63 -14.28 -0.63
C ASP A 20 14.03 -14.25 0.03
N GLY A 21 14.06 -14.26 1.37
CA GLY A 21 15.25 -14.30 2.19
C GLY A 21 15.89 -12.94 2.46
N ARG A 22 15.38 -11.85 1.87
CA ARG A 22 15.87 -10.49 2.15
C ARG A 22 15.43 -10.03 3.53
N PHE A 23 16.20 -9.09 4.05
CA PHE A 23 15.96 -8.41 5.31
C PHE A 23 15.43 -7.00 5.04
N VAL A 24 14.28 -6.67 5.60
CA VAL A 24 13.60 -5.37 5.44
C VAL A 24 13.51 -4.66 6.78
N ASN A 25 13.49 -3.34 6.74
CA ASN A 25 13.29 -2.49 7.90
C ASN A 25 12.01 -1.67 7.73
N VAL A 26 11.38 -1.36 8.86
CA VAL A 26 10.32 -0.34 8.93
C VAL A 26 10.97 0.97 9.36
N THR A 27 10.84 2.01 8.53
CA THR A 27 11.43 3.34 8.77
C THR A 27 10.37 4.42 8.59
N ASP A 28 10.44 5.47 9.40
CA ASP A 28 9.60 6.65 9.23
C ASP A 28 10.47 7.79 8.68
N GLU A 29 10.11 8.33 7.52
CA GLU A 29 10.82 9.40 6.83
C GLU A 29 9.98 10.68 6.72
N ILE A 30 10.66 11.83 6.80
CA ILE A 30 10.01 13.12 6.57
C ILE A 30 10.07 13.44 5.07
N ALA A 31 8.91 13.42 4.41
CA ALA A 31 8.78 13.84 3.02
C ALA A 31 8.23 15.28 2.98
N ARG A 32 9.00 16.20 2.38
CA ARG A 32 8.54 17.58 2.12
C ARG A 32 7.91 17.68 0.73
N ASN A 33 6.65 18.07 0.67
CA ASN A 33 6.04 18.62 -0.53
C ASN A 33 6.05 20.16 -0.43
N VAL A 34 5.96 20.86 -1.56
CA VAL A 34 6.06 22.33 -1.67
C VAL A 34 5.17 23.06 -0.65
N ASN A 35 4.00 22.49 -0.33
CA ASN A 35 3.00 23.10 0.54
C ASN A 35 2.80 22.37 1.90
N GLN A 36 3.46 21.24 2.14
CA GLN A 36 3.22 20.44 3.34
C GLN A 36 4.39 19.52 3.69
N THR A 37 4.68 19.40 4.99
CA THR A 37 5.58 18.37 5.52
C THR A 37 4.73 17.18 5.96
N VAL A 38 5.00 16.00 5.40
CA VAL A 38 4.32 14.75 5.77
C VAL A 38 5.33 13.74 6.27
N ILE A 39 4.90 12.81 7.13
CA ILE A 39 5.72 11.67 7.54
C ILE A 39 5.21 10.43 6.82
N VAL A 40 6.13 9.68 6.23
CA VAL A 40 5.86 8.45 5.49
C VAL A 40 6.52 7.31 6.23
N ARG A 41 5.74 6.29 6.57
CA ARG A 41 6.24 4.99 7.02
C ARG A 41 6.54 4.12 5.81
N GLU A 42 7.73 3.56 5.75
CA GLU A 42 8.20 2.74 4.65
C GLU A 42 8.66 1.37 5.14
N VAL A 43 8.50 0.36 4.30
CA VAL A 43 9.13 -0.95 4.45
C VAL A 43 10.04 -1.15 3.26
N GLY A 44 11.31 -1.46 3.52
CA GLY A 44 12.27 -1.63 2.43
C GLY A 44 13.61 -2.16 2.88
N THR A 45 14.45 -2.45 1.90
CA THR A 45 15.90 -2.57 2.09
C THR A 45 16.53 -1.19 1.96
N LYS A 46 17.84 -1.07 2.26
CA LYS A 46 18.58 0.19 2.07
C LYS A 46 18.49 0.76 0.65
N ASP A 47 18.36 -0.10 -0.35
CA ASP A 47 18.42 0.28 -1.77
C ASP A 47 17.04 0.30 -2.43
N ARG A 48 16.01 -0.23 -1.75
CA ARG A 48 14.69 -0.41 -2.36
C ARG A 48 13.57 -0.39 -1.34
N ARG A 49 12.67 0.57 -1.54
CA ARG A 49 11.37 0.60 -0.90
C ARG A 49 10.42 -0.42 -1.52
N LEU A 50 9.72 -1.17 -0.67
CA LEU A 50 8.70 -2.15 -1.07
C LEU A 50 7.29 -1.58 -0.93
N THR A 51 7.01 -0.91 0.18
CA THR A 51 5.72 -0.29 0.44
C THR A 51 5.89 0.96 1.32
N ALA A 52 4.94 1.87 1.25
CA ALA A 52 4.95 3.15 1.94
C ALA A 52 3.54 3.61 2.27
N MET A 53 3.39 4.35 3.36
CA MET A 53 2.11 4.93 3.75
C MET A 53 2.28 6.16 4.62
N MET A 54 1.36 7.10 4.55
CA MET A 54 1.44 8.35 5.30
C MET A 54 0.97 8.15 6.74
N LEU A 55 1.58 8.89 7.66
CA LEU A 55 1.16 8.99 9.05
C LEU A 55 0.40 10.30 9.28
N LYS A 56 -0.69 10.22 10.06
CA LYS A 56 -1.38 11.39 10.59
C LYS A 56 -0.56 11.98 11.73
N THR A 57 0.07 13.13 11.50
CA THR A 57 0.85 13.86 12.50
C THR A 57 -0.05 14.34 13.65
N PRO A 58 0.10 13.81 14.88
CA PRO A 58 -0.64 14.29 16.05
C PRO A 58 0.00 15.56 16.61
N LYS A 59 -0.79 16.37 17.33
CA LYS A 59 -0.32 17.65 17.89
C LYS A 59 0.63 17.48 19.08
N ASP A 60 0.46 16.41 19.87
CA ASP A 60 1.06 16.31 21.21
C ASP A 60 1.97 15.08 21.42
N ASN A 61 2.25 14.28 20.38
CA ASN A 61 3.05 13.07 20.51
C ASN A 61 4.11 12.97 19.39
N MET A 62 5.39 12.90 19.77
CA MET A 62 6.51 12.76 18.83
C MET A 62 6.91 11.31 18.54
N ASP A 63 6.32 10.34 19.24
CA ASP A 63 6.53 8.91 19.02
C ASP A 63 5.74 8.44 17.80
N THR A 64 6.39 8.44 16.62
CA THR A 64 5.74 8.10 15.36
C THR A 64 5.25 6.65 15.28
N ALA A 65 5.69 5.74 16.17
CA ALA A 65 5.21 4.35 16.19
C ALA A 65 3.73 4.29 16.61
N LYS A 66 3.32 5.24 17.44
CA LYS A 66 1.94 5.41 17.92
C LYS A 66 1.09 6.28 16.99
N TRP A 67 1.66 6.82 15.91
CA TRP A 67 0.92 7.68 15.01
C TRP A 67 -0.06 6.84 14.19
N LYS A 68 -1.24 7.40 13.98
CA LYS A 68 -2.26 6.75 13.19
C LYS A 68 -1.87 6.79 11.73
N ILE A 69 -2.20 5.72 11.03
CA ILE A 69 -2.12 5.66 9.60
C ILE A 69 -3.14 6.62 8.98
N ASP A 70 -2.73 7.29 7.90
CA ASP A 70 -3.66 8.03 7.06
C ASP A 70 -4.29 7.10 6.01
N LYS A 71 -5.57 6.78 6.22
CA LYS A 71 -6.43 6.00 5.29
C LYS A 71 -7.39 6.90 4.51
N GLU A 72 -7.36 8.20 4.75
CA GLU A 72 -8.25 9.21 4.15
C GLU A 72 -7.57 9.89 2.97
N THR A 73 -6.27 10.15 3.07
CA THR A 73 -5.51 10.84 2.03
C THR A 73 -4.85 9.84 1.08
N LEU A 74 -5.11 10.00 -0.23
CA LEU A 74 -4.35 9.31 -1.25
C LEU A 74 -3.09 10.10 -1.61
N LYS A 75 -1.88 9.58 -1.32
CA LYS A 75 -0.65 10.06 -1.98
C LYS A 75 0.04 8.90 -2.67
N MET A 76 0.03 8.93 -3.99
CA MET A 76 0.78 7.98 -4.80
C MET A 76 2.24 8.39 -4.85
N ASP A 77 3.09 7.56 -4.29
CA ASP A 77 4.48 7.49 -4.70
C ASP A 77 4.68 6.30 -5.63
N THR A 78 5.81 6.30 -6.34
CA THR A 78 6.16 5.44 -7.48
C THR A 78 6.10 3.93 -7.23
N SER A 79 5.83 3.47 -6.00
CA SER A 79 5.73 2.06 -5.65
C SER A 79 4.34 1.47 -5.93
N THR A 80 3.24 2.24 -5.84
CA THR A 80 1.88 1.76 -6.17
C THR A 80 1.63 1.64 -7.67
N THR A 81 2.32 2.45 -8.48
CA THR A 81 2.17 2.54 -9.95
C THR A 81 2.57 1.24 -10.68
N THR A 82 3.24 0.30 -10.01
CA THR A 82 3.77 -0.91 -10.68
C THR A 82 2.72 -2.03 -10.81
N MET A 83 1.67 -2.06 -9.99
CA MET A 83 0.72 -3.18 -9.96
C MET A 83 -0.36 -3.14 -11.06
N ILE A 84 -0.52 -2.01 -11.77
CA ILE A 84 -1.42 -1.86 -12.94
C ILE A 84 -0.61 -1.74 -14.27
N SER A 85 0.69 -2.04 -14.26
CA SER A 85 1.56 -1.79 -15.43
C SER A 85 1.62 -2.90 -16.48
N LYS A 86 0.51 -3.63 -16.72
CA LYS A 86 0.35 -4.48 -17.93
C LYS A 86 -0.88 -4.16 -18.78
N LEU A 87 -1.88 -3.44 -18.27
CA LEU A 87 -3.00 -2.94 -19.08
C LEU A 87 -2.70 -1.54 -19.68
N ARG A 88 -1.72 -0.82 -19.09
CA ARG A 88 -1.28 0.52 -19.52
C ARG A 88 -0.59 0.56 -20.90
N LEU A 89 -0.23 -0.58 -21.48
CA LEU A 89 0.41 -0.64 -22.79
C LEU A 89 -0.57 -0.51 -23.97
N LEU A 90 -1.89 -0.59 -23.72
CA LEU A 90 -2.92 -0.44 -24.76
C LEU A 90 -3.58 0.95 -24.80
N PHE A 91 -3.52 1.74 -23.73
CA PHE A 91 -4.16 3.07 -23.65
C PHE A 91 -3.13 4.19 -23.52
N LYS A 92 -2.19 4.25 -24.46
CA LYS A 92 -1.21 5.33 -24.55
C LYS A 92 -1.83 6.58 -25.20
N ALA A 93 -2.79 7.23 -24.51
CA ALA A 93 -3.29 8.55 -24.89
C ALA A 93 -4.06 9.24 -23.74
N SER A 94 -3.52 9.24 -22.52
CA SER A 94 -3.97 10.17 -21.47
C SER A 94 -2.87 10.30 -20.44
N SER A 95 -1.84 11.07 -20.79
CA SER A 95 -0.91 11.59 -19.80
C SER A 95 -1.62 12.74 -19.09
N LEU A 96 -1.82 12.61 -17.79
CA LEU A 96 -1.98 13.64 -16.74
C LEU A 96 -3.04 13.17 -15.73
N LEU A 97 -2.57 12.72 -14.56
CA LEU A 97 -3.31 12.70 -13.29
C LEU A 97 -4.59 11.85 -13.24
N THR A 98 -4.50 10.53 -13.42
CA THR A 98 -5.54 9.63 -12.86
C THR A 98 -4.85 8.64 -11.94
N ASP A 99 -5.28 8.64 -10.69
CA ASP A 99 -4.81 7.74 -9.66
C ASP A 99 -5.23 6.30 -10.01
N ASP A 100 -4.39 5.30 -9.73
CA ASP A 100 -4.69 3.87 -10.00
C ASP A 100 -6.05 3.41 -9.41
N ILE A 101 -6.53 4.08 -8.35
CA ILE A 101 -7.86 3.87 -7.77
C ILE A 101 -8.94 4.59 -8.56
N GLU A 102 -8.68 5.80 -9.06
CA GLU A 102 -9.62 6.45 -9.97
C GLU A 102 -9.77 5.63 -11.26
N GLU A 103 -8.74 4.91 -11.71
CA GLU A 103 -8.82 4.02 -12.87
C GLU A 103 -9.86 2.91 -12.68
N ILE A 104 -10.01 2.30 -11.49
CA ILE A 104 -11.05 1.28 -11.26
C ILE A 104 -12.47 1.86 -11.43
N PHE A 105 -12.65 3.14 -11.09
CA PHE A 105 -13.92 3.84 -11.21
C PHE A 105 -14.14 4.41 -12.61
N ILE A 106 -13.10 4.97 -13.24
CA ILE A 106 -13.15 5.61 -14.56
C ILE A 106 -13.27 4.56 -15.67
N SER A 107 -12.60 3.41 -15.51
CA SER A 107 -12.75 2.28 -16.43
C SER A 107 -14.14 1.64 -16.37
N GLY A 108 -14.94 1.97 -15.35
CA GLY A 108 -16.24 1.34 -15.09
C GLY A 108 -16.13 -0.08 -14.52
N ALA A 109 -14.92 -0.52 -14.11
CA ALA A 109 -14.75 -1.82 -13.46
C ALA A 109 -15.53 -1.91 -12.14
N VAL A 110 -15.67 -0.79 -11.42
CA VAL A 110 -16.53 -0.67 -10.23
C VAL A 110 -17.20 0.70 -10.23
N GLU A 111 -18.50 0.80 -9.95
CA GLU A 111 -19.13 2.10 -9.69
C GLU A 111 -18.85 2.56 -8.25
N ARG A 112 -18.65 3.87 -8.02
CA ARG A 112 -18.29 4.44 -6.71
C ARG A 112 -19.27 4.11 -5.55
N LYS A 113 -20.49 3.68 -5.84
CA LYS A 113 -21.51 3.31 -4.85
C LYS A 113 -21.95 1.84 -4.94
N ALA A 114 -21.35 1.08 -5.83
CA ALA A 114 -21.68 -0.33 -6.02
C ALA A 114 -21.22 -1.16 -4.83
N SER A 115 -21.95 -2.25 -4.59
CA SER A 115 -21.44 -3.39 -3.84
C SER A 115 -20.76 -4.31 -4.85
N ALA A 116 -19.51 -4.67 -4.59
CA ALA A 116 -18.73 -5.51 -5.48
C ALA A 116 -17.70 -6.32 -4.70
N ASN A 117 -17.35 -7.49 -5.23
CA ASN A 117 -16.25 -8.30 -4.73
C ASN A 117 -14.97 -7.87 -5.44
N VAL A 118 -13.93 -7.54 -4.68
CA VAL A 118 -12.67 -7.00 -5.18
C VAL A 118 -11.53 -7.93 -4.77
N LEU A 119 -10.85 -8.50 -5.77
CA LEU A 119 -9.63 -9.26 -5.56
C LEU A 119 -8.41 -8.34 -5.73
N VAL A 120 -7.57 -8.26 -4.71
CA VAL A 120 -6.28 -7.56 -4.77
C VAL A 120 -5.17 -8.61 -4.75
N ILE A 121 -4.35 -8.68 -5.79
CA ILE A 121 -3.19 -9.58 -5.82
C ILE A 121 -1.95 -8.80 -5.41
N GLY A 122 -1.37 -9.16 -4.26
CA GLY A 122 -0.29 -8.44 -3.59
C GLY A 122 -0.84 -7.48 -2.54
N LEU A 123 -0.61 -7.78 -1.26
CA LEU A 123 -1.02 -6.92 -0.14
C LEU A 123 -0.02 -5.76 0.05
N GLY A 124 1.28 -6.06 -0.03
CA GLY A 124 2.32 -5.10 0.36
C GLY A 124 2.13 -4.70 1.83
N GLY A 125 2.07 -3.39 2.12
CA GLY A 125 1.73 -2.84 3.44
C GLY A 125 0.22 -2.68 3.69
N GLY A 126 -0.64 -3.14 2.78
CA GLY A 126 -2.09 -3.08 2.93
C GLY A 126 -2.72 -1.70 2.73
N TYR A 127 -1.98 -0.71 2.22
CA TYR A 127 -2.49 0.65 2.01
C TYR A 127 -3.69 0.70 1.06
N MET A 128 -3.57 0.06 -0.11
CA MET A 128 -4.62 0.06 -1.14
C MET A 128 -5.92 -0.56 -0.61
N SER A 129 -5.84 -1.78 -0.05
CA SER A 129 -6.99 -2.49 0.47
C SER A 129 -7.60 -1.79 1.70
N SER A 130 -6.76 -1.24 2.59
CA SER A 130 -7.25 -0.44 3.73
C SER A 130 -7.94 0.85 3.31
N TYR A 131 -7.42 1.55 2.29
CA TYR A 131 -8.06 2.74 1.74
C TYR A 131 -9.41 2.41 1.11
N LEU A 132 -9.46 1.36 0.29
CA LEU A 132 -10.70 0.92 -0.35
C LEU A 132 -11.74 0.51 0.68
N HIS A 133 -11.36 -0.28 1.68
CA HIS A 133 -12.23 -0.70 2.77
C HIS A 133 -12.78 0.50 3.56
N HIS A 134 -11.91 1.46 3.88
CA HIS A 134 -12.30 2.64 4.65
C HIS A 134 -13.26 3.56 3.89
N ASN A 135 -12.99 3.81 2.60
CA ASN A 135 -13.72 4.81 1.81
C ASN A 135 -14.91 4.23 1.05
N TYR A 136 -14.90 2.92 0.79
CA TYR A 136 -15.95 2.21 0.04
C TYR A 136 -16.37 0.94 0.81
N PRO A 137 -17.04 1.09 1.96
CA PRO A 137 -17.34 -0.01 2.90
C PRO A 137 -18.32 -1.08 2.36
N LYS A 138 -18.78 -0.91 1.11
CA LYS A 138 -19.62 -1.88 0.39
C LYS A 138 -18.82 -2.83 -0.50
N LEU A 139 -17.50 -2.62 -0.61
CA LEU A 139 -16.61 -3.52 -1.34
C LEU A 139 -16.21 -4.66 -0.42
N ASP A 140 -16.43 -5.88 -0.86
CA ASP A 140 -15.89 -7.08 -0.21
C ASP A 140 -14.51 -7.35 -0.78
N ILE A 141 -13.47 -7.03 -0.02
CA ILE A 141 -12.09 -6.99 -0.48
C ILE A 141 -11.35 -8.23 0.02
N THR A 142 -10.88 -9.04 -0.92
CA THR A 142 -9.95 -10.15 -0.63
C THR A 142 -8.57 -9.82 -1.18
N SER A 143 -7.57 -9.69 -0.31
CA SER A 143 -6.17 -9.50 -0.72
C SER A 143 -5.42 -10.83 -0.67
N LEU A 144 -4.77 -11.23 -1.77
CA LEU A 144 -3.85 -12.36 -1.80
C LEU A 144 -2.44 -11.87 -1.51
N GLU A 145 -1.75 -12.50 -0.57
CA GLU A 145 -0.36 -12.20 -0.25
C GLU A 145 0.46 -13.47 -0.20
N ILE A 146 1.63 -13.47 -0.82
CA ILE A 146 2.50 -14.65 -0.85
C ILE A 146 3.31 -14.78 0.44
N ASP A 147 3.60 -13.67 1.10
CA ASP A 147 4.48 -13.61 2.27
C ASP A 147 3.74 -13.27 3.58
N VAL A 148 3.68 -14.26 4.48
CA VAL A 148 3.11 -14.09 5.82
C VAL A 148 3.80 -12.99 6.63
N GLN A 149 5.09 -12.71 6.39
CA GLN A 149 5.80 -11.64 7.10
C GLN A 149 5.32 -10.26 6.63
N MET A 150 4.92 -10.12 5.37
CA MET A 150 4.30 -8.88 4.88
C MET A 150 2.91 -8.65 5.48
N LEU A 151 2.13 -9.73 5.72
CA LEU A 151 0.89 -9.63 6.49
C LEU A 151 1.14 -9.16 7.93
N ASN A 152 2.11 -9.75 8.62
CA ASN A 152 2.48 -9.35 9.99
C ASN A 152 2.88 -7.87 10.04
N ILE A 153 3.73 -7.43 9.11
CA ILE A 153 4.14 -6.03 8.98
C ILE A 153 2.92 -5.13 8.77
N SER A 154 1.99 -5.53 7.91
CA SER A 154 0.78 -4.74 7.61
C SER A 154 -0.12 -4.56 8.84
N ILE A 155 -0.31 -5.62 9.62
CA ILE A 155 -1.11 -5.57 10.86
C ILE A 155 -0.43 -4.69 11.90
N GLU A 156 0.86 -4.93 12.14
CA GLU A 156 1.60 -4.29 13.23
C GLU A 156 1.92 -2.82 12.95
N TRP A 157 2.37 -2.52 11.73
CA TRP A 157 2.95 -1.21 11.40
C TRP A 157 2.04 -0.36 10.53
N PHE A 158 1.07 -0.96 9.84
CA PHE A 158 0.20 -0.27 8.87
C PHE A 158 -1.28 -0.29 9.31
N ASP A 159 -1.60 -0.70 10.54
CA ASP A 159 -2.96 -0.77 11.08
C ASP A 159 -3.93 -1.52 10.15
N LEU A 160 -3.45 -2.56 9.46
CA LEU A 160 -4.33 -3.39 8.64
C LEU A 160 -5.37 -4.07 9.55
N LYS A 161 -6.64 -3.97 9.18
CA LYS A 161 -7.75 -4.60 9.89
C LYS A 161 -8.47 -5.51 8.94
N MET A 162 -8.71 -6.75 9.39
CA MET A 162 -9.56 -7.69 8.68
C MET A 162 -10.91 -7.77 9.38
N ASP A 163 -11.98 -7.88 8.61
CA ASP A 163 -13.36 -8.08 9.07
C ASP A 163 -14.18 -8.77 7.99
N GLU A 164 -15.52 -8.77 8.12
CA GLU A 164 -16.43 -9.46 7.20
C GLU A 164 -16.33 -8.97 5.74
N MET A 165 -15.82 -7.76 5.50
CA MET A 165 -15.70 -7.14 4.18
C MET A 165 -14.24 -6.90 3.77
N HIS A 166 -13.26 -7.30 4.59
CA HIS A 166 -11.84 -7.17 4.27
C HIS A 166 -11.04 -8.36 4.77
N TRP A 167 -10.56 -9.17 3.83
CA TRP A 167 -9.84 -10.41 4.07
C TRP A 167 -8.43 -10.38 3.50
N VAL A 168 -7.52 -11.12 4.13
CA VAL A 168 -6.22 -11.48 3.54
C VAL A 168 -6.07 -12.98 3.51
N ILE A 169 -5.66 -13.52 2.36
CA ILE A 169 -5.38 -14.94 2.16
C ILE A 169 -3.90 -15.10 1.81
N ILE A 170 -3.19 -15.93 2.59
CA ILE A 170 -1.79 -16.26 2.29
C ILE A 170 -1.73 -17.31 1.18
N ILE A 171 -1.43 -16.89 -0.04
CA ILE A 171 -1.37 -17.74 -1.23
C ILE A 171 -0.55 -17.08 -2.34
N ASP A 172 0.06 -17.90 -3.21
CA ASP A 172 0.60 -17.42 -4.47
C ASP A 172 -0.53 -17.01 -5.42
N GLY A 173 -0.65 -15.71 -5.69
CA GLY A 173 -1.68 -15.15 -6.55
C GLY A 173 -1.59 -15.61 -8.01
N VAL A 174 -0.39 -15.96 -8.51
CA VAL A 174 -0.23 -16.53 -9.86
C VAL A 174 -0.87 -17.91 -9.91
N ASN A 175 -0.56 -18.76 -8.92
CA ASN A 175 -1.17 -20.08 -8.82
C ASN A 175 -2.69 -19.97 -8.64
N PHE A 176 -3.18 -19.05 -7.79
CA PHE A 176 -4.61 -18.84 -7.61
C PHE A 176 -5.33 -18.54 -8.94
N VAL A 177 -4.81 -17.59 -9.73
CA VAL A 177 -5.41 -17.23 -11.02
C VAL A 177 -5.33 -18.38 -12.03
N GLN A 178 -4.24 -19.15 -12.04
CA GLN A 178 -4.09 -20.31 -12.93
C GLN A 178 -5.11 -21.41 -12.65
N HIS A 179 -5.44 -21.67 -11.38
CA HIS A 179 -6.47 -22.64 -11.04
C HIS A 179 -7.87 -22.10 -11.39
N ALA A 180 -8.12 -20.80 -11.22
CA ALA A 180 -9.41 -20.19 -11.52
C ALA A 180 -9.82 -20.22 -13.01
N VAL A 181 -8.87 -20.39 -13.93
CA VAL A 181 -9.13 -20.47 -15.39
C VAL A 181 -9.23 -21.92 -15.91
N GLN A 182 -9.04 -22.91 -15.04
CA GLN A 182 -9.13 -24.33 -15.40
C GLN A 182 -10.51 -24.94 -15.11
N ASP A 183 -11.39 -24.18 -14.46
CA ASP A 183 -12.82 -24.46 -14.25
C ASP A 183 -13.69 -23.81 -15.33
#